data_AF-A0A1Q3SEX8-F1
#
_entry.id   AF-A0A1Q3SEX8-F1
#
_cell.length_a   1.000
_cell.length_b   1.000
_cell.length_c   1.000
_cell.angle_alpha   90.00
_cell.angle_beta   90.00
_cell.angle_gamma   90.00
#
_symmetry.space_group_name_H-M   'P 1'
#
loop_
_entity.id
_entity.type
_entity.pdbx_description
1 polymer ?
#
loop_
_entity_poly.entity_id
_entity_poly.type
_entity_poly.pdbx_seq_one_letter_code
_entity_poly.pdbx_strand_id
1 'polypeptide(L)'
;MADVVPTSIKSDLITGQVDLDTDTLYVMLATASYTPSASHNRRDDVTNEASGTGYTAGGQALGTVTVSTSGTDVIADAADAVWASSTISARYAIVYKHRGGASSADELVVIKDLGSTISSTNGSFTVQWHATDGFLKLS
;
A
#
# COMPACT_ATOMS: atom_id res chain seq x y z
N MET A 1 -10.67 11.64 0.45
CA MET A 1 -9.91 12.13 -0.72
C MET A 1 -9.72 10.96 -1.66
N ALA A 2 -9.25 11.23 -2.89
CA ALA A 2 -8.89 10.16 -3.82
C ALA A 2 -7.53 9.55 -3.43
N ASP A 3 -7.29 8.32 -3.89
CA ASP A 3 -5.99 7.68 -3.80
C ASP A 3 -4.89 8.54 -4.41
N VAL A 4 -3.68 8.42 -3.89
CA VAL A 4 -2.50 9.11 -4.41
C VAL A 4 -1.56 8.10 -5.03
N VAL A 5 -1.28 8.28 -6.32
CA VAL A 5 -0.28 7.51 -7.06
C VAL A 5 1.00 8.35 -7.11
N PRO A 6 2.11 7.90 -6.48
CA PRO A 6 3.43 8.53 -6.60
C PRO A 6 3.80 8.82 -8.06
N THR A 7 4.36 10.00 -8.35
CA THR A 7 4.79 10.34 -9.72
C THR A 7 5.94 9.46 -10.19
N SER A 8 6.75 8.92 -9.27
CA SER A 8 7.89 8.04 -9.58
C SER A 8 7.47 6.65 -10.06
N ILE A 9 6.27 6.14 -9.69
CA ILE A 9 5.94 4.73 -9.95
C ILE A 9 5.96 4.38 -11.43
N LYS A 10 5.51 5.29 -12.32
CA LYS A 10 5.53 5.03 -13.76
C LYS A 10 6.95 4.86 -14.30
N SER A 11 7.90 5.68 -13.85
CA SER A 11 9.31 5.51 -14.24
C SER A 11 9.93 4.28 -13.57
N ASP A 12 9.58 3.99 -12.33
CA ASP A 12 10.12 2.85 -11.59
C ASP A 12 9.68 1.51 -12.22
N LEU A 13 8.44 1.44 -12.73
CA LEU A 13 7.94 0.30 -13.51
C LEU A 13 8.68 0.16 -14.86
N ILE A 14 8.83 1.24 -15.62
CA ILE A 14 9.46 1.20 -16.96
C ILE A 14 10.95 0.86 -16.88
N THR A 15 11.62 1.29 -15.81
CA THR A 15 13.05 1.03 -15.60
C THR A 15 13.33 -0.30 -14.89
N GLY A 16 12.29 -1.04 -14.50
CA GLY A 16 12.43 -2.30 -13.76
C GLY A 16 12.89 -2.13 -12.31
N GLN A 17 12.78 -0.92 -11.74
CA GLN A 17 13.00 -0.73 -10.30
C GLN A 17 11.90 -1.37 -9.47
N VAL A 18 10.68 -1.40 -10.01
CA VAL A 18 9.54 -2.13 -9.45
C VAL A 18 8.99 -3.07 -10.51
N ASP A 19 8.81 -4.32 -10.13
CA ASP A 19 8.13 -5.35 -10.89
C ASP A 19 7.00 -5.93 -10.02
N LEU A 20 5.75 -5.59 -10.32
CA LEU A 20 4.64 -5.75 -9.38
C LEU A 20 4.24 -7.21 -9.11
N ASP A 21 4.44 -8.12 -10.05
CA ASP A 21 4.09 -9.54 -9.88
C ASP A 21 5.26 -10.42 -9.44
N THR A 22 6.48 -9.88 -9.45
CA THR A 22 7.71 -10.60 -9.15
C THR A 22 8.39 -10.10 -7.87
N ASP A 23 8.36 -8.80 -7.62
CA ASP A 23 8.94 -8.23 -6.40
C ASP A 23 8.09 -8.54 -5.17
N THR A 24 8.76 -8.50 -4.01
CA THR A 24 8.05 -8.56 -2.73
C THR A 24 7.42 -7.21 -2.43
N LEU A 25 6.09 -7.14 -2.51
CA LEU A 25 5.31 -5.96 -2.14
C LEU A 25 4.75 -6.09 -0.73
N TYR A 26 4.81 -5.00 0.03
CA TYR A 26 4.24 -4.88 1.37
C TYR A 26 3.19 -3.78 1.40
N VAL A 27 2.27 -3.87 2.36
CA VAL A 27 1.34 -2.82 2.73
C VAL A 27 1.56 -2.41 4.17
N MET A 28 1.81 -1.11 4.39
CA MET A 28 1.82 -0.47 5.71
C MET A 28 0.60 0.42 5.90
N LEU A 29 0.26 0.70 7.15
CA LEU A 29 -0.88 1.54 7.50
C LEU A 29 -0.40 2.87 8.07
N ALA A 30 -1.07 3.97 7.75
CA ALA A 30 -0.82 5.27 8.35
C ALA A 30 -2.10 5.89 8.91
N THR A 31 -1.95 6.68 9.97
CA THR A 31 -3.05 7.38 10.64
C THR A 31 -3.53 8.57 9.81
N ALA A 32 -4.65 9.19 10.21
CA ALA A 32 -5.18 10.38 9.57
C ALA A 32 -4.26 11.62 9.65
N SER A 33 -3.21 11.58 10.47
CA SER A 33 -2.21 12.66 10.58
C SER A 33 -1.16 12.61 9.46
N TYR A 34 -1.04 11.48 8.75
CA TYR A 34 -0.24 11.40 7.53
C TYR A 34 -0.88 12.28 6.44
N THR A 35 -0.05 13.06 5.74
CA THR A 35 -0.49 13.89 4.59
C THR A 35 0.05 13.27 3.30
N PRO A 36 -0.76 12.52 2.53
CA PRO A 36 -0.32 11.95 1.26
C PRO A 36 0.13 13.01 0.26
N SER A 37 1.19 12.73 -0.48
CA SER A 37 1.66 13.54 -1.60
C SER A 37 2.11 12.67 -2.76
N ALA A 38 1.86 13.12 -3.99
CA ALA A 38 2.35 12.45 -5.18
C ALA A 38 3.88 12.56 -5.33
N SER A 39 4.53 13.45 -4.57
CA SER A 39 6.00 13.55 -4.51
C SER A 39 6.66 12.51 -3.60
N HIS A 40 5.89 11.83 -2.74
CA HIS A 40 6.43 10.77 -1.90
C HIS A 40 6.79 9.57 -2.78
N ASN A 41 8.03 9.11 -2.69
CA ASN A 41 8.58 8.10 -3.59
C ASN A 41 9.21 6.91 -2.84
N ARG A 42 9.49 7.06 -1.55
CA ARG A 42 10.09 6.00 -0.72
C ARG A 42 9.37 5.85 0.60
N ARG A 43 9.54 4.70 1.26
CA ARG A 43 8.83 4.40 2.53
C ARG A 43 9.17 5.38 3.65
N ASP A 44 10.35 5.98 3.64
CA ASP A 44 10.74 7.00 4.61
C ASP A 44 9.98 8.33 4.48
N ASP A 45 9.30 8.59 3.35
CA ASP A 45 8.37 9.71 3.22
C ASP A 45 7.05 9.48 3.99
N VAL A 46 6.75 8.22 4.33
CA VAL A 46 5.51 7.87 5.05
C VAL A 46 5.69 8.19 6.53
N THR A 47 5.01 9.24 6.99
CA THR A 47 4.97 9.63 8.41
C THR A 47 3.71 9.11 9.08
N ASN A 48 3.69 9.11 10.42
CA ASN A 48 2.53 8.71 11.23
C ASN A 48 2.02 7.31 10.92
N GLU A 49 2.95 6.36 10.76
CA GLU A 49 2.64 4.95 10.66
C GLU A 49 1.75 4.51 11.84
N ALA A 50 0.76 3.68 11.56
CA ALA A 50 -0.10 3.11 12.58
C ALA A 50 0.72 2.25 13.56
N SER A 51 0.20 2.10 14.77
CA SER A 51 0.75 1.21 15.79
C SER A 51 -0.38 0.61 16.61
N GLY A 52 -0.08 -0.47 17.33
CA GLY A 52 -1.05 -1.15 18.19
C GLY A 52 -0.85 -2.66 18.21
N THR A 53 -1.65 -3.35 19.04
CA THR A 53 -1.61 -4.80 19.14
C THR A 53 -1.95 -5.44 17.79
N GLY A 54 -1.18 -6.45 17.40
CA GLY A 54 -1.37 -7.17 16.13
C GLY A 54 -0.81 -6.47 14.90
N TYR A 55 -0.15 -5.30 15.05
CA TYR A 55 0.52 -4.59 13.96
C TYR A 55 2.04 -4.56 14.17
N THR A 56 2.81 -4.88 13.13
CA THR A 56 4.27 -4.72 13.09
C THR A 56 4.62 -3.55 12.19
N ALA A 57 5.57 -2.70 12.61
CA ALA A 57 6.03 -1.58 11.80
C ALA A 57 6.60 -2.07 10.44
N GLY A 58 6.30 -1.34 9.38
CA GLY A 58 6.45 -1.78 7.99
C GLY A 58 5.25 -2.57 7.45
N GLY A 59 4.29 -2.96 8.30
CA GLY A 59 3.10 -3.69 7.90
C GLY A 59 3.37 -5.15 7.54
N GLN A 60 2.72 -5.64 6.48
CA GLN A 60 2.84 -7.05 6.06
C GLN A 60 2.96 -7.20 4.54
N ALA A 61 3.44 -8.35 4.08
CA ALA A 61 3.49 -8.70 2.66
C ALA A 61 2.07 -8.74 2.05
N LEU A 62 1.94 -8.30 0.80
CA LEU A 62 0.75 -8.58 0.00
C LEU A 62 0.74 -10.04 -0.42
N GLY A 63 -0.42 -10.69 -0.25
CA GLY A 63 -0.65 -12.04 -0.77
C GLY A 63 -1.09 -12.01 -2.23
N THR A 64 -0.69 -13.01 -3.01
CA THR A 64 -1.22 -13.30 -4.36
C THR A 64 -1.33 -12.07 -5.27
N VAL A 65 -0.25 -11.32 -5.42
CA VAL A 65 -0.24 -10.18 -6.35
C VAL A 65 -0.39 -10.67 -7.78
N THR A 66 -1.25 -10.02 -8.56
CA THR A 66 -1.49 -10.30 -9.97
C THR A 66 -1.53 -9.01 -10.77
N VAL A 67 -1.03 -9.06 -12.00
CA VAL A 67 -1.12 -7.96 -12.97
C VAL A 67 -1.94 -8.44 -14.16
N SER A 68 -2.93 -7.63 -14.56
CA SER A 68 -3.83 -7.94 -15.67
C SER A 68 -4.13 -6.68 -16.48
N THR A 69 -4.81 -6.84 -17.61
CA THR A 69 -5.23 -5.73 -18.47
C THR A 69 -6.74 -5.75 -18.69
N SER A 70 -7.37 -4.58 -18.65
CA SER A 70 -8.78 -4.40 -19.00
C SER A 70 -8.91 -3.20 -19.93
N GLY A 71 -9.19 -3.46 -21.22
CA GLY A 71 -9.13 -2.40 -22.24
C GLY A 71 -7.71 -1.86 -22.39
N THR A 72 -7.53 -0.56 -22.13
CA THR A 72 -6.21 0.11 -22.13
C THR A 72 -5.58 0.18 -20.73
N ASP A 73 -6.31 -0.23 -19.69
CA ASP A 73 -5.84 -0.13 -18.32
C ASP A 73 -4.99 -1.35 -17.96
N VAL A 74 -3.91 -1.10 -17.21
CA VAL A 74 -3.14 -2.12 -16.49
C VAL A 74 -3.56 -2.08 -15.03
N ILE A 75 -3.94 -3.24 -14.48
CA ILE A 75 -4.47 -3.39 -13.13
C ILE A 75 -3.57 -4.33 -12.35
N ALA A 76 -3.11 -3.87 -11.18
CA ALA A 76 -2.45 -4.71 -10.19
C ALA A 76 -3.38 -4.92 -8.98
N ASP A 77 -3.61 -6.18 -8.65
CA ASP A 77 -4.49 -6.62 -7.58
C ASP A 77 -3.79 -7.64 -6.67
N ALA A 78 -4.29 -7.82 -5.45
CA ALA A 78 -3.75 -8.72 -4.45
C ALA A 78 -4.89 -9.33 -3.61
N ALA A 79 -4.58 -10.31 -2.78
CA ALA A 79 -5.51 -10.70 -1.72
C ALA A 79 -5.65 -9.56 -0.70
N ASP A 80 -6.85 -9.41 -0.13
CA ASP A 80 -7.13 -8.47 0.95
C ASP A 80 -6.16 -8.68 2.12
N ALA A 81 -5.55 -7.58 2.59
CA ALA A 81 -4.61 -7.65 3.71
C ALA A 81 -5.38 -7.63 5.03
N VAL A 82 -5.14 -8.64 5.88
CA VAL A 82 -5.87 -8.81 7.15
C VAL A 82 -4.88 -8.86 8.32
N TRP A 83 -5.09 -8.01 9.32
CA TRP A 83 -4.46 -8.12 10.63
C TRP A 83 -5.48 -8.69 11.62
N ALA A 84 -5.41 -10.00 11.85
CA ALA A 84 -6.28 -10.70 12.80
C ALA A 84 -5.98 -10.29 14.25
N SER A 85 -7.00 -10.28 15.10
CA SER A 85 -6.88 -9.98 16.54
C SER A 85 -6.09 -8.69 16.83
N SER A 86 -6.39 -7.63 16.09
CA SER A 86 -5.68 -6.36 16.13
C SER A 86 -6.46 -5.27 16.87
N THR A 87 -5.73 -4.28 17.36
CA THR A 87 -6.26 -3.00 17.85
C THR A 87 -5.49 -1.89 17.14
N ILE A 88 -5.97 -1.50 15.97
CA ILE A 88 -5.31 -0.55 15.06
C ILE A 88 -6.29 0.59 14.77
N SER A 89 -5.80 1.79 14.51
CA SER A 89 -6.57 2.87 13.88
C SER A 89 -5.75 3.46 12.74
N ALA A 90 -6.28 3.38 11.52
CA ALA A 90 -5.57 3.83 10.32
C ALA A 90 -6.55 4.43 9.31
N ARG A 91 -6.03 5.35 8.50
CA ARG A 91 -6.77 6.05 7.44
C ARG A 91 -6.23 5.73 6.06
N TYR A 92 -4.95 5.40 5.97
CA TYR A 92 -4.27 5.14 4.72
C TYR A 92 -3.63 3.75 4.73
N ALA A 93 -3.63 3.11 3.56
CA ALA A 93 -2.85 1.91 3.29
C ALA A 93 -1.84 2.23 2.17
N ILE A 94 -0.56 2.02 2.44
CA ILE A 94 0.53 2.37 1.52
C ILE A 94 1.17 1.08 1.03
N VAL A 95 1.08 0.83 -0.27
CA VAL A 95 1.76 -0.29 -0.92
C VAL A 95 3.14 0.17 -1.38
N TYR A 96 4.15 -0.64 -1.11
CA TYR A 96 5.55 -0.35 -1.43
C TYR A 96 6.32 -1.62 -1.77
N LYS A 97 7.42 -1.49 -2.53
CA LYS A 97 8.39 -2.55 -2.75
C LYS A 97 9.25 -2.71 -1.51
N HIS A 98 9.26 -3.90 -0.92
CA HIS A 98 10.07 -4.20 0.25
C HIS A 98 11.43 -4.77 -0.16
N ARG A 99 12.50 -4.02 0.11
CA ARG A 99 13.88 -4.47 -0.17
C ARG A 99 14.56 -5.15 1.01
N GLY A 100 13.92 -5.23 2.18
CA GLY A 100 14.49 -5.84 3.39
C GLY A 100 15.54 -4.99 4.12
N GLY A 101 15.72 -3.74 3.72
CA GLY A 101 16.73 -2.83 4.25
C GLY A 101 16.18 -1.50 4.75
N ALA A 102 16.91 -0.42 4.44
CA ALA A 102 16.50 0.94 4.81
C ALA A 102 15.23 1.36 4.06
N SER A 103 14.33 2.07 4.75
CA SER A 103 13.08 2.60 4.18
C SER A 103 13.29 3.57 3.01
N SER A 104 14.45 4.22 2.95
CA SER A 104 14.85 5.09 1.83
C SER A 104 15.10 4.35 0.52
N ALA A 105 15.19 3.01 0.56
CA ALA A 105 15.35 2.17 -0.63
C ALA A 105 14.03 1.55 -1.11
N ASP A 106 12.95 1.66 -0.32
CA ASP A 106 11.68 0.98 -0.57
C ASP A 106 10.76 1.86 -1.43
N GLU A 107 10.66 1.61 -2.74
CA GLU A 107 9.80 2.35 -3.68
C GLU A 107 8.32 2.34 -3.29
N LEU A 108 7.67 3.51 -3.22
CA LEU A 108 6.22 3.59 -3.06
C LEU A 108 5.49 3.27 -4.37
N VAL A 109 4.45 2.45 -4.27
CA VAL A 109 3.61 2.03 -5.39
C VAL A 109 2.32 2.84 -5.44
N VAL A 110 1.59 2.89 -4.32
CA VAL A 110 0.32 3.63 -4.20
C VAL A 110 0.00 3.93 -2.75
N ILE A 111 -0.63 5.08 -2.50
CA ILE A 111 -1.21 5.45 -1.21
C ILE A 111 -2.72 5.42 -1.36
N LYS A 112 -3.37 4.48 -0.68
CA LYS A 112 -4.82 4.30 -0.70
C LYS A 112 -5.47 5.05 0.45
N ASP A 113 -6.50 5.83 0.15
CA ASP A 113 -7.33 6.48 1.17
C ASP A 113 -8.52 5.57 1.50
N LEU A 114 -8.59 5.10 2.75
CA LEU A 114 -9.67 4.21 3.21
C LEU A 114 -11.02 4.95 3.38
N GLY A 115 -11.10 6.23 3.02
CA GLY A 115 -12.32 7.05 3.03
C GLY A 115 -12.73 7.56 4.41
N SER A 116 -12.39 6.83 5.47
CA SER A 116 -12.55 7.19 6.89
C SER A 116 -11.42 6.56 7.72
N THR A 117 -11.23 7.02 8.97
CA THR A 117 -10.39 6.25 9.89
C THR A 117 -11.11 4.95 10.21
N ILE A 118 -10.48 3.84 9.85
CA ILE A 118 -10.93 2.50 10.21
C ILE A 118 -10.24 2.11 11.49
N SER A 119 -10.95 1.42 12.37
CA SER A 119 -10.40 0.94 13.64
C SER A 119 -10.82 -0.50 13.92
N SER A 120 -9.91 -1.27 14.50
CA SER A 120 -10.18 -2.58 15.11
C SER A 120 -9.95 -2.51 16.62
N THR A 121 -10.57 -3.40 17.38
CA THR A 121 -10.32 -3.56 18.82
C THR A 121 -10.43 -5.03 19.17
N ASN A 122 -9.28 -5.69 19.35
CA ASN A 122 -9.17 -7.14 19.45
C ASN A 122 -9.94 -7.88 18.33
N GLY A 123 -9.90 -7.33 17.11
CA GLY A 123 -10.67 -7.80 15.96
C GLY A 123 -9.87 -7.68 14.68
N SER A 124 -10.43 -8.11 13.55
CA SER A 124 -9.73 -8.00 12.27
C SER A 124 -9.73 -6.56 11.77
N PHE A 125 -8.54 -6.09 11.35
CA PHE A 125 -8.42 -4.92 10.48
C PHE A 125 -8.18 -5.44 9.07
N THR A 126 -9.04 -5.07 8.12
CA THR A 126 -8.95 -5.52 6.73
C THR A 126 -8.78 -4.34 5.80
N VAL A 127 -7.77 -4.39 4.95
CA VAL A 127 -7.67 -3.54 3.77
C VAL A 127 -8.21 -4.34 2.59
N GLN A 128 -9.38 -3.93 2.12
CA GLN A 128 -10.02 -4.55 0.97
C GLN A 128 -9.64 -3.81 -0.32
N TRP A 129 -9.14 -4.54 -1.31
CA TRP A 129 -8.81 -3.96 -2.61
C TRP A 129 -10.05 -3.84 -3.48
N HIS A 130 -10.02 -2.93 -4.45
CA HIS A 130 -11.17 -2.74 -5.33
C HIS A 130 -11.29 -3.95 -6.26
N ALA A 131 -12.45 -4.61 -6.28
CA ALA A 131 -12.63 -5.87 -7.01
C ALA A 131 -12.32 -5.82 -8.52
N THR A 132 -12.37 -4.64 -9.15
CA THR A 132 -12.01 -4.47 -10.57
C THR A 132 -10.79 -3.61 -10.81
N ASP A 133 -10.41 -2.76 -9.86
CA ASP A 133 -9.36 -1.75 -10.06
C ASP A 133 -8.12 -2.07 -9.23
N GLY A 134 -8.19 -3.17 -8.46
CA GLY A 134 -7.16 -3.65 -7.57
C GLY A 134 -6.70 -2.61 -6.56
N PHE A 135 -5.42 -2.68 -6.21
CA PHE A 135 -4.76 -1.63 -5.44
C PHE A 135 -4.21 -0.53 -6.35
N LEU A 136 -3.77 -0.85 -7.57
CA LEU A 136 -3.25 0.11 -8.54
C LEU A 136 -3.86 -0.12 -9.93
N LYS A 137 -4.36 0.96 -10.55
CA LYS A 137 -4.78 0.99 -11.95
C LYS A 137 -4.03 2.09 -12.68
N LEU A 138 -3.45 1.75 -13.83
CA LEU A 138 -2.74 2.67 -14.71
C LEU A 138 -3.42 2.72 -16.08
N SER A 139 -3.60 3.94 -16.58
CA SER A 139 -4.08 4.24 -17.92
C SER A 139 -3.10 5.12 -18.71
#